data_AF-A0A7C4FYI1-F1
#
_entry.id   AF-A0A7C4FYI1-F1
#
_cell.length_a   1.000
_cell.length_b   1.000
_cell.length_c   1.000
_cell.angle_alpha   90.00
_cell.angle_beta   90.00
_cell.angle_gamma   90.00
#
_symmetry.space_group_name_H-M   'P 1'
#
loop_
_entity.id
_entity.type
_entity.pdbx_description
1 polymer ?
#
loop_
_entity_poly.entity_id
_entity_poly.type
_entity_poly.pdbx_seq_one_letter_code
_entity_poly.pdbx_strand_id
1 'polypeptide(L)'
;MEIHLDSHGEHLIKRQLRSGRYQSAEQVVVSALEALNQSDHALAQDDERWRAVQDMLAFAEKHGFTLGAGLHLKDLIHEGHK
;
A
#
# COMPACT_ATOMS: atom_id res chain seq x y z
N MET A 1 0.78 -24.72 18.45
CA MET A 1 0.36 -23.36 18.85
C MET A 1 -1.15 -23.33 18.80
N GLU A 2 -1.82 -23.00 19.88
CA GLU A 2 -3.27 -22.80 19.88
C GLU A 2 -3.57 -21.29 19.87
N ILE A 3 -4.50 -20.89 19.01
CA ILE A 3 -5.00 -19.51 18.93
C ILE A 3 -6.49 -19.57 19.23
N HIS A 4 -6.91 -18.86 20.26
CA HIS A 4 -8.33 -18.67 20.55
C HIS A 4 -8.85 -17.45 19.80
N LEU A 5 -9.86 -17.67 18.96
CA LEU A 5 -10.55 -16.61 18.24
C LEU A 5 -11.72 -16.11 19.08
N ASP A 6 -12.04 -14.82 18.95
CA ASP A 6 -13.29 -14.30 19.44
C ASP A 6 -14.46 -14.73 18.53
N SER A 7 -15.68 -14.50 19.00
CA SER A 7 -16.88 -14.86 18.24
C SER A 7 -16.91 -14.20 16.86
N HIS A 8 -16.35 -13.02 16.70
CA HIS A 8 -16.28 -12.31 15.43
C HIS A 8 -15.31 -12.98 14.45
N GLY A 9 -14.09 -13.31 14.89
CA GLY A 9 -13.08 -14.02 14.10
C GLY A 9 -13.58 -15.37 13.61
N GLU A 10 -14.27 -16.13 14.46
CA GLU A 10 -14.91 -17.37 14.03
C GLU A 10 -15.94 -17.17 12.92
N HIS A 11 -16.77 -16.12 13.01
CA HIS A 11 -17.76 -15.83 11.98
C HIS A 11 -17.11 -15.49 10.64
N LEU A 12 -16.01 -14.73 10.65
CA LEU A 12 -15.26 -14.41 9.45
C LEU A 12 -14.71 -15.67 8.79
N ILE A 13 -14.08 -16.57 9.56
CA ILE A 13 -13.56 -17.84 9.04
C ILE A 13 -14.70 -18.71 8.49
N LYS A 14 -15.80 -18.87 9.24
CA LYS A 14 -16.97 -19.64 8.79
C LYS A 14 -17.56 -19.09 7.50
N ARG A 15 -17.61 -17.77 7.34
CA ARG A 15 -18.08 -17.12 6.10
C ARG A 15 -17.16 -17.43 4.92
N GLN A 16 -15.85 -17.39 5.12
CA GLN A 16 -14.88 -17.72 4.06
C GLN A 16 -14.92 -19.21 3.68
N LEU A 17 -15.05 -20.11 4.64
CA LEU A 17 -15.23 -21.55 4.37
C LEU A 17 -16.52 -21.84 3.59
N ARG A 18 -17.63 -21.19 3.96
CA ARG A 18 -18.90 -21.30 3.25
C ARG A 18 -18.84 -20.83 1.80
N SER A 19 -17.90 -19.95 1.45
CA SER A 19 -17.72 -19.52 0.06
C SER A 19 -17.14 -20.62 -0.84
N GLY A 20 -16.63 -21.71 -0.26
CA GLY A 20 -15.97 -22.80 -0.99
C GLY A 20 -14.56 -22.47 -1.50
N ARG A 21 -14.09 -21.23 -1.30
CA ARG A 21 -12.76 -20.78 -1.73
C ARG A 21 -11.61 -21.41 -0.94
N TYR A 22 -11.86 -21.82 0.29
CA TYR A 22 -10.85 -22.36 1.20
C TYR A 22 -11.32 -23.70 1.77
N GLN A 23 -10.38 -24.65 1.90
CA GLN A 23 -10.68 -25.98 2.42
C GLN A 23 -10.53 -26.09 3.94
N SER A 24 -9.84 -25.15 4.58
CA SER A 24 -9.60 -25.15 6.03
C SER A 24 -9.48 -23.74 6.61
N ALA A 25 -9.66 -23.63 7.94
CA ALA A 25 -9.53 -22.37 8.65
C ALA A 25 -8.10 -21.80 8.56
N GLU A 26 -7.11 -22.69 8.56
CA GLU A 26 -5.70 -22.36 8.43
C GLU A 26 -5.42 -21.70 7.09
N GLN A 27 -5.98 -22.20 5.99
CA GLN A 27 -5.83 -21.58 4.67
C GLN A 27 -6.41 -20.16 4.61
N VAL A 28 -7.54 -19.93 5.29
CA VAL A 28 -8.13 -18.59 5.40
C VAL A 28 -7.17 -17.66 6.12
N VAL A 29 -6.60 -18.10 7.24
CA VAL A 29 -5.65 -17.31 8.03
C VAL A 29 -4.39 -17.01 7.24
N VAL A 30 -3.78 -18.01 6.60
CA VAL A 30 -2.57 -17.82 5.77
C VAL A 30 -2.82 -16.81 4.66
N SER A 31 -3.93 -16.98 3.91
CA SER A 31 -4.27 -16.07 2.80
C SER A 31 -4.54 -14.65 3.28
N ALA A 32 -5.15 -14.48 4.46
CA ALA A 32 -5.38 -13.17 5.05
C ALA A 32 -4.07 -12.49 5.48
N LEU A 33 -3.14 -13.24 6.07
CA LEU A 33 -1.83 -12.72 6.46
C LEU A 33 -0.97 -12.34 5.24
N GLU A 34 -1.02 -13.13 4.17
CA GLU A 34 -0.34 -12.80 2.91
C GLU A 34 -0.90 -11.51 2.29
N ALA A 35 -2.22 -11.35 2.27
CA ALA A 35 -2.88 -10.15 1.76
C ALA A 35 -2.54 -8.89 2.60
N LEU A 36 -2.42 -9.04 3.93
CA LEU A 36 -1.97 -7.95 4.80
C LEU A 36 -0.52 -7.57 4.48
N ASN A 37 0.38 -8.53 4.35
CA ASN A 37 1.77 -8.26 4.02
C ASN A 37 1.92 -7.57 2.64
N GLN A 38 1.13 -7.99 1.64
CA GLN A 38 1.09 -7.32 0.34
C GLN A 38 0.59 -5.87 0.43
N SER A 39 -0.40 -5.61 1.28
CA SER A 39 -0.96 -4.28 1.50
C SER A 39 0.06 -3.37 2.19
N ASP A 40 0.76 -3.88 3.21
CA ASP A 40 1.81 -3.15 3.92
C ASP A 40 2.98 -2.82 2.99
N HIS A 41 3.38 -3.75 2.13
CA HIS A 41 4.39 -3.48 1.09
C HIS A 41 3.92 -2.43 0.08
N ALA A 42 2.65 -2.45 -0.32
CA ALA A 42 2.10 -1.45 -1.23
C ALA A 42 2.08 -0.04 -0.60
N LEU A 43 1.69 0.06 0.68
CA LEU A 43 1.71 1.32 1.43
C LEU A 43 3.15 1.84 1.61
N ALA A 44 4.10 0.97 1.95
CA ALA A 44 5.49 1.35 2.07
C ALA A 44 6.09 1.84 0.74
N GLN A 45 5.72 1.23 -0.39
CA GLN A 45 6.15 1.69 -1.71
C GLN A 45 5.56 3.05 -2.10
N ASP A 46 4.32 3.34 -1.69
CA ASP A 46 3.69 4.62 -1.96
C ASP A 46 4.35 5.75 -1.13
N ASP A 47 4.66 5.47 0.14
CA ASP A 47 5.42 6.38 1.01
C ASP A 47 6.84 6.64 0.49
N GLU A 48 7.53 5.61 -0.02
CA GLU A 48 8.87 5.76 -0.62
C GLU A 48 8.84 6.60 -1.90
N ARG A 49 7.83 6.39 -2.76
CA ARG A 49 7.64 7.20 -3.98
C ARG A 49 7.36 8.64 -3.62
N TRP A 50 6.48 8.88 -2.66
CA TRP A 50 6.15 10.23 -2.20
C TRP A 50 7.39 10.93 -1.64
N ARG A 51 8.18 10.25 -0.80
CA ARG A 51 9.46 10.78 -0.28
C ARG A 51 10.47 11.09 -1.39
N ALA A 52 10.65 10.19 -2.35
CA ALA A 52 11.56 10.42 -3.47
C ALA A 52 11.17 11.66 -4.30
N VAL A 53 9.87 11.87 -4.52
CA VAL A 53 9.36 13.09 -5.19
C VAL A 53 9.64 14.33 -4.36
N GLN A 54 9.39 14.30 -3.05
CA GLN A 54 9.69 15.42 -2.15
C GLN A 54 11.19 15.76 -2.13
N ASP A 55 12.07 14.75 -2.09
CA ASP A 55 13.51 14.94 -2.10
C ASP A 55 13.99 15.57 -3.42
N MET A 56 13.45 15.13 -4.56
CA MET A 56 13.75 15.74 -5.86
C MET A 56 13.28 17.20 -5.94
N LEU A 57 12.11 17.52 -5.39
CA LEU A 57 11.59 18.89 -5.34
C LEU A 57 12.46 19.79 -4.46
N ALA A 58 12.83 19.32 -3.26
CA ALA A 58 13.71 20.06 -2.35
C ALA A 58 15.09 20.29 -2.97
N PHE A 59 15.62 19.30 -3.68
CA PHE A 59 16.86 19.44 -4.45
C PHE A 59 16.73 20.48 -5.56
N ALA A 60 15.66 20.42 -6.36
CA ALA A 60 15.42 21.36 -7.45
C ALA A 60 15.27 22.81 -6.95
N GLU A 61 14.56 23.02 -5.83
CA GLU A 61 14.40 24.33 -5.20
C GLU A 61 15.73 24.88 -4.67
N LYS A 62 16.49 24.06 -3.95
CA LYS A 62 17.80 24.44 -3.40
C LYS A 62 18.81 24.85 -4.49
N HIS A 63 18.73 24.20 -5.65
CA HIS A 63 19.68 24.41 -6.75
C HIS A 63 19.12 25.27 -7.90
N GLY A 64 17.91 25.82 -7.76
CA GLY A 64 17.28 26.67 -8.77
C GLY A 64 17.06 25.96 -10.11
N PHE A 65 16.85 24.64 -10.10
CA PHE A 65 16.73 23.84 -11.31
C PHE A 65 15.39 24.16 -12.01
N THR A 66 15.47 24.58 -13.26
CA THR A 66 14.30 24.86 -14.11
C THR A 66 14.31 23.91 -15.31
N LEU A 67 13.12 23.49 -15.74
CA LEU A 67 12.94 22.58 -16.87
C LEU A 67 12.97 23.31 -18.23
N GLY A 68 13.61 24.48 -18.28
CA GLY A 68 13.54 25.43 -19.39
C GLY A 68 12.31 26.35 -19.29
N ALA A 69 12.40 27.53 -19.92
CA ALA A 69 11.37 28.58 -19.90
C ALA A 69 10.92 29.06 -18.50
N GLY A 70 11.67 28.75 -17.43
CA GLY A 70 11.31 29.10 -16.06
C GLY A 70 10.30 28.15 -15.40
N LEU A 71 10.00 27.00 -16.03
CA LEU A 71 9.12 25.98 -15.45
C LEU A 71 9.83 25.24 -14.32
N HIS A 72 9.13 25.08 -13.19
CA HIS A 72 9.65 24.34 -12.04
C HIS A 72 9.03 22.94 -11.98
N LEU A 73 9.78 21.99 -11.42
CA LEU A 73 9.31 20.60 -11.26
C LEU A 73 7.99 20.52 -10.46
N LYS A 74 7.76 21.45 -9.53
CA LYS A 74 6.52 21.54 -8.75
C LYS A 74 5.27 21.83 -9.59
N ASP A 75 5.44 22.46 -10.74
CA ASP A 75 4.33 22.85 -11.62
C ASP A 75 3.75 21.64 -12.37
N LEU A 76 4.52 20.53 -12.46
CA LEU A 76 4.14 19.31 -13.19
C LEU A 76 3.52 18.21 -12.30
N ILE A 77 3.43 18.41 -10.99
CA ILE A 77 2.96 17.38 -10.03
C ILE A 77 1.51 16.95 -10.33
N HIS A 78 0.68 17.84 -10.86
CA HIS A 78 -0.75 17.59 -11.06
C HIS A 78 -1.12 17.11 -12.47
N GLU A 79 -0.18 17.08 -13.43
CA GLU A 79 -0.50 16.73 -14.83
C GLU A 79 -0.70 15.22 -15.05
N GLY A 80 -0.27 14.37 -14.11
CA GLY A 80 -0.40 12.92 -14.18
C GLY A 80 -1.72 12.35 -13.62
N HIS A 81 -2.58 13.17 -13.01
CA HIS A 81 -3.83 12.72 -12.42
C HIS A 81 -5.00 12.90 -13.41
N LYS A 82 -5.38 11.83 -14.11
CA LYS A 82 -6.60 11.74 -14.91
C LYS A 82 -7.36 10.46 -14.63
#